data_AF-A0A920V5R5-F1
#
_entry.id   AF-A0A920V5R5-F1
#
_cell.length_a   1.000
_cell.length_b   1.000
_cell.length_c   1.000
_cell.angle_alpha   90.00
_cell.angle_beta   90.00
_cell.angle_gamma   90.00
#
_symmetry.space_group_name_H-M   'P 1'
#
loop_
_entity.id
_entity.type
_entity.pdbx_description
1 polymer ?
#
loop_
_entity_poly.entity_id
_entity_poly.type
_entity_poly.pdbx_seq_one_letter_code
_entity_poly.pdbx_strand_id
1 'polypeptide(L)'
;MKQLHQYQSGSYMSKGDFEEIREIFQTPLIGSYNWDYTAADDRINRLYQLAKKRQWNVEIDIDWSEPWNMQDATIDDYGFFHEQLLGYAPYAQLSDEDKLDFQKKIDSWNMAQFLHGEQGGLCWC
;
A
#
# COMPACT_ATOMS: atom_id res chain seq x y z
N MET A 1 2.28 -21.35 -41.97
CA MET A 1 0.99 -21.03 -41.33
C MET A 1 0.75 -22.05 -40.22
N LYS A 2 0.82 -21.67 -38.95
CA LYS A 2 0.60 -22.57 -37.81
C LYS A 2 -0.91 -22.73 -37.57
N GLN A 3 -1.40 -23.96 -37.54
CA GLN A 3 -2.77 -24.25 -37.09
C GLN A 3 -2.89 -23.92 -35.61
N LEU A 4 -3.87 -23.08 -35.27
CA LEU A 4 -4.26 -22.80 -33.89
C LEU A 4 -5.16 -23.94 -33.42
N HIS A 5 -4.79 -24.60 -32.33
CA HIS A 5 -5.65 -25.57 -31.67
C HIS A 5 -6.86 -24.85 -31.08
N GLN A 6 -8.05 -25.28 -31.49
CA GLN A 6 -9.32 -24.72 -31.06
C GLN A 6 -9.62 -25.20 -29.64
N TYR A 7 -9.70 -24.27 -28.70
CA TYR A 7 -9.98 -24.52 -27.28
C TYR A 7 -11.34 -25.23 -27.12
N GLN A 8 -11.35 -26.39 -26.47
CA GLN A 8 -12.59 -27.10 -26.15
C GLN A 8 -13.17 -26.59 -24.82
N SER A 9 -14.32 -25.95 -24.90
CA SER A 9 -15.11 -25.29 -23.85
C SER A 9 -15.77 -26.27 -22.86
N GLY A 10 -15.01 -27.25 -22.35
CA GLY A 10 -15.58 -28.37 -21.58
C GLY A 10 -15.34 -28.38 -20.07
N SER A 11 -14.48 -27.53 -19.50
CA SER A 11 -14.07 -27.62 -18.09
C SER A 11 -14.39 -26.38 -17.25
N TYR A 12 -15.55 -25.77 -17.46
CA TYR A 12 -15.98 -24.72 -16.55
C TYR A 12 -16.52 -25.37 -15.28
N MET A 13 -15.84 -25.13 -14.16
CA MET A 13 -16.32 -25.54 -12.84
C MET A 13 -17.73 -24.98 -12.62
N SER A 14 -18.66 -25.84 -12.22
CA SER A 14 -20.01 -25.47 -11.86
C SER A 14 -20.05 -24.89 -10.43
N LYS A 15 -21.11 -24.15 -10.08
CA LYS A 15 -21.31 -23.67 -8.69
C LYS A 15 -21.31 -24.78 -7.63
N GLY A 16 -21.50 -26.04 -8.03
CA GLY A 16 -21.45 -27.21 -7.14
C GLY A 16 -20.05 -27.78 -6.93
N ASP A 17 -19.04 -27.28 -7.65
CA ASP A 17 -17.67 -27.81 -7.61
C ASP A 17 -16.80 -27.12 -6.53
N PHE A 18 -17.40 -26.22 -5.75
CA PHE A 18 -16.77 -25.48 -4.65
C PHE A 18 -17.54 -25.72 -3.35
N GLU A 19 -16.88 -26.23 -2.31
CA GLU A 19 -17.38 -26.08 -0.93
C GLU A 19 -17.00 -24.69 -0.44
N GLU A 20 -17.94 -23.75 -0.45
CA GLU A 20 -17.75 -22.45 0.19
C GLU A 20 -17.90 -22.61 1.71
N ILE A 21 -16.78 -22.88 2.39
CA ILE A 21 -16.72 -22.87 3.85
C ILE A 21 -16.79 -21.40 4.31
N ARG A 22 -18.00 -20.91 4.59
CA ARG A 22 -18.21 -19.64 5.31
C ARG A 22 -18.24 -19.91 6.81
N GLU A 23 -17.10 -19.80 7.47
CA GLU A 23 -17.09 -19.69 8.93
C GLU A 23 -17.54 -18.29 9.34
N ILE A 24 -18.83 -18.15 9.65
CA ILE A 24 -19.37 -16.93 10.24
C ILE A 24 -19.08 -16.97 11.73
N PHE A 25 -17.99 -16.35 12.15
CA PHE A 25 -17.73 -16.11 13.56
C PHE A 25 -18.67 -15.00 14.05
N GLN A 26 -19.69 -15.35 14.84
CA GLN A 26 -20.45 -14.37 15.60
C GLN A 26 -19.65 -13.98 16.85
N THR A 27 -18.70 -13.08 16.67
CA THR A 27 -17.97 -12.47 17.78
C THR A 27 -18.69 -11.21 18.24
N PRO A 28 -18.95 -11.01 19.55
CA PRO A 28 -19.42 -9.74 20.09
C PRO A 28 -18.26 -8.73 20.17
N LEU A 29 -17.54 -8.53 19.06
CA LEU A 29 -16.45 -7.56 18.99
C LEU A 29 -17.04 -6.20 18.69
N ILE A 30 -17.04 -5.35 19.72
CA ILE A 30 -17.32 -3.92 19.55
C ILE A 30 -16.00 -3.29 19.08
N GLY A 31 -15.90 -3.08 17.77
CA GLY A 31 -14.80 -2.30 17.19
C GLY A 31 -15.01 -0.82 17.46
N SER A 32 -14.04 -0.17 18.11
CA SER A 32 -14.02 1.28 18.30
C SER A 32 -12.88 1.89 17.50
N TYR A 33 -13.21 2.76 16.54
CA TYR A 33 -12.22 3.55 15.82
C TYR A 33 -12.13 4.93 16.46
N ASN A 34 -10.92 5.32 16.89
CA ASN A 34 -10.68 6.65 17.45
C ASN A 34 -9.81 7.47 16.50
N TRP A 35 -10.26 8.67 16.15
CA TRP A 35 -9.48 9.65 15.38
C TRP A 35 -8.57 10.51 16.27
N ASP A 36 -8.70 10.35 17.59
CA ASP A 36 -7.78 10.89 18.55
C ASP A 36 -6.49 10.07 18.50
N TYR A 37 -5.47 10.59 17.82
CA TYR A 37 -4.15 9.97 17.67
C TYR A 37 -3.37 9.87 19.00
N THR A 38 -4.02 10.14 20.14
CA THR A 38 -3.45 9.90 21.46
C THR A 38 -3.53 8.42 21.84
N ALA A 39 -2.45 7.89 22.42
CA ALA A 39 -2.39 6.50 22.82
C ALA A 39 -3.36 6.22 23.99
N ALA A 40 -4.33 5.33 23.80
CA ALA A 40 -5.32 5.00 24.81
C ALA A 40 -4.77 4.09 25.95
N ASP A 41 -3.74 3.28 25.66
CA ASP A 41 -3.11 2.37 26.65
C ASP A 41 -1.58 2.37 26.54
N ASP A 42 -0.92 2.86 27.60
CA ASP A 42 0.54 2.91 27.74
C ASP A 42 1.22 1.53 27.67
N ARG A 43 0.52 0.44 28.03
CA ARG A 43 1.10 -0.92 28.02
C ARG A 43 1.25 -1.46 26.60
N ILE A 44 0.22 -1.27 25.77
CA ILE A 44 0.25 -1.65 24.35
C ILE A 44 1.27 -0.78 23.61
N ASN A 45 1.28 0.53 23.91
CA ASN A 45 2.27 1.45 23.35
C ASN A 45 3.71 1.01 23.70
N ARG A 46 3.99 0.61 24.95
CA ARG A 46 5.31 0.07 25.33
C ARG A 46 5.70 -1.20 24.57
N LEU A 47 4.78 -2.15 24.41
CA LEU A 47 5.03 -3.38 23.63
C LEU A 47 5.36 -3.05 22.17
N TYR A 48 4.59 -2.13 21.56
CA TYR A 48 4.80 -1.67 20.20
C TYR A 48 6.15 -0.95 20.04
N GLN A 49 6.50 -0.05 20.96
CA GLN A 49 7.79 0.67 20.95
C GLN A 49 8.99 -0.29 21.16
N LEU A 50 8.86 -1.33 21.99
CA LEU A 50 9.89 -2.35 22.17
C LEU A 50 10.13 -3.19 20.91
N ALA A 51 9.04 -3.53 20.19
CA ALA A 51 9.13 -4.23 18.92
C ALA A 51 9.82 -3.35 17.86
N LYS A 52 9.42 -2.08 17.73
CA LYS A 52 10.03 -1.11 16.79
C LYS A 52 11.53 -0.93 17.02
N LYS A 53 11.97 -0.84 18.28
CA LYS A 53 13.39 -0.62 18.66
C LYS A 53 14.36 -1.69 18.12
N ARG A 54 13.88 -2.88 17.73
CA ARG A 54 14.71 -3.97 17.20
C ARG A 54 14.66 -4.12 15.68
N GLN A 55 13.86 -3.33 14.98
CA GLN A 55 13.82 -3.33 13.51
C GLN A 55 14.23 -1.96 12.96
N TRP A 56 13.38 -0.96 13.18
CA TRP A 56 13.54 0.43 12.77
C TRP A 56 12.49 1.29 13.49
N ASN A 57 12.89 2.43 14.06
CA ASN A 57 11.99 3.34 14.76
C ASN A 57 11.99 4.72 14.10
N VAL A 58 10.90 5.00 13.38
CA VAL A 58 10.59 6.26 12.70
C VAL A 58 10.74 7.50 13.59
N GLU A 59 10.51 7.41 14.90
CA GLU A 59 10.62 8.55 15.84
C GLU A 59 12.08 8.89 16.20
N ILE A 60 13.02 7.96 16.01
CA ILE A 60 14.40 8.08 16.49
C ILE A 60 15.39 8.05 15.32
N ASP A 61 15.14 7.18 14.34
CA ASP A 61 16.08 6.88 13.26
C ASP A 61 15.92 7.83 12.06
N ILE A 62 14.84 8.62 12.02
CA ILE A 62 14.62 9.66 11.01
C ILE A 62 14.74 11.02 11.68
N ASP A 63 15.63 11.87 11.15
CA ASP A 63 15.72 13.27 11.56
C ASP A 63 14.61 14.08 10.88
N TRP A 64 13.54 14.34 11.62
CA TRP A 64 12.40 15.14 11.16
C TRP A 64 12.66 16.65 11.16
N SER A 65 13.82 17.11 11.64
CA SER A 65 14.15 18.53 11.66
C SER A 65 14.43 19.10 10.26
N GLU A 66 14.71 18.22 9.29
CA GLU A 66 14.86 18.56 7.88
C GLU A 66 13.57 18.19 7.12
N PRO A 67 12.66 19.15 6.88
CA PRO A 67 11.41 18.85 6.20
C PRO A 67 11.67 18.53 4.74
N TRP A 68 11.16 17.39 4.28
CA TRP A 68 11.12 17.07 2.86
C TRP A 68 10.20 18.06 2.12
N ASN A 69 10.72 18.69 1.07
CA ASN A 69 9.96 19.63 0.24
C ASN A 69 9.70 19.05 -1.15
N MET A 70 8.43 18.76 -1.44
CA MET A 70 8.01 18.23 -2.73
C MET A 70 8.22 19.21 -3.89
N GLN A 71 8.35 20.51 -3.63
CA GLN A 71 8.65 21.49 -4.67
C GLN A 71 10.10 21.38 -5.19
N ASP A 72 11.04 20.97 -4.33
CA ASP A 72 12.46 20.87 -4.67
C ASP A 72 12.83 19.50 -5.27
N ALA A 73 11.89 18.55 -5.25
CA ALA A 73 12.06 17.20 -5.78
C ALA A 73 12.22 17.18 -7.31
N THR A 74 13.17 16.37 -7.76
CA THR A 74 13.52 16.09 -9.16
C THR A 74 13.02 14.71 -9.58
N ILE A 75 13.10 14.37 -10.87
CA ILE A 75 12.66 13.06 -11.37
C ILE A 75 13.50 11.90 -10.79
N ASP A 76 14.78 12.17 -10.48
CA ASP A 76 15.72 11.18 -9.95
C ASP A 76 15.34 10.75 -8.53
N ASP A 77 14.63 11.61 -7.78
CA ASP A 77 14.08 11.28 -6.45
C ASP A 77 12.95 10.24 -6.54
N TYR A 78 12.38 10.00 -7.72
CA TYR A 78 11.24 9.09 -7.96
C TYR A 78 11.62 7.82 -8.74
N GLY A 79 12.84 7.31 -8.57
CA GLY A 79 13.37 6.17 -9.34
C GLY A 79 12.48 4.94 -9.39
N PHE A 80 11.86 4.53 -8.27
CA PHE A 80 11.10 3.28 -8.19
C PHE A 80 9.96 3.19 -9.22
N PHE A 81 9.07 4.18 -9.25
CA PHE A 81 7.94 4.20 -10.17
C PHE A 81 8.34 4.74 -11.55
N HIS A 82 9.31 5.67 -11.60
CA HIS A 82 9.80 6.23 -12.86
C HIS A 82 10.37 5.14 -13.76
N GLU A 83 11.30 4.33 -13.26
CA GLU A 83 11.98 3.28 -14.02
C GLU A 83 11.01 2.20 -14.53
N GLN A 84 10.01 1.84 -13.73
CA GLN A 84 9.00 0.85 -14.10
C GLN A 84 8.11 1.29 -15.26
N LEU A 85 7.92 2.60 -15.42
CA LEU A 85 7.03 3.18 -16.42
C LEU A 85 7.74 3.60 -17.71
N LEU A 86 9.07 3.57 -17.76
CA LEU A 86 9.84 3.92 -18.97
C LEU A 86 9.47 3.05 -20.19
N GLY A 87 9.06 1.80 -19.98
CA GLY A 87 8.59 0.91 -21.04
C GLY A 87 7.15 1.18 -21.52
N TYR A 88 6.39 2.00 -20.81
CA TYR A 88 4.99 2.32 -21.14
C TYR A 88 4.94 3.53 -22.08
N ALA A 89 4.56 3.30 -23.34
CA ALA A 89 4.61 4.32 -24.39
C ALA A 89 3.91 5.65 -24.03
N PRO A 90 2.72 5.67 -23.39
CA PRO A 90 2.09 6.92 -22.98
C PRO A 90 2.90 7.71 -21.94
N TYR A 91 3.60 7.03 -21.03
CA TYR A 91 4.46 7.69 -20.04
C TYR A 91 5.78 8.18 -20.66
N ALA A 92 6.39 7.36 -21.53
CA ALA A 92 7.62 7.73 -22.22
C ALA A 92 7.47 8.97 -23.12
N GLN A 93 6.26 9.22 -23.64
CA GLN A 93 5.92 10.37 -24.48
C GLN A 93 5.68 11.66 -23.70
N LEU A 94 5.55 11.61 -22.37
CA LEU A 94 5.39 12.80 -21.54
C LEU A 94 6.68 13.65 -21.54
N SER A 95 6.52 14.97 -21.34
CA SER A 95 7.66 15.83 -21.04
C SER A 95 8.24 15.48 -19.67
N ASP A 96 9.49 15.85 -19.40
CA ASP A 96 10.10 15.54 -18.09
C ASP A 96 9.41 16.29 -16.93
N GLU A 97 8.83 17.46 -17.20
CA GLU A 97 7.99 18.20 -16.26
C GLU A 97 6.68 17.44 -15.96
N ASP A 98 6.00 16.93 -16.99
CA ASP A 98 4.78 16.13 -16.82
C ASP A 98 5.07 14.79 -16.12
N LYS A 99 6.22 14.17 -16.41
CA LYS A 99 6.66 12.96 -15.71
C LYS A 99 6.87 13.25 -14.23
N LEU A 100 7.50 14.37 -13.88
CA LEU A 100 7.74 14.77 -12.49
C LEU A 100 6.42 15.02 -11.75
N ASP A 101 5.50 15.75 -12.35
CA ASP A 101 4.17 15.99 -11.78
C ASP A 101 3.38 14.68 -11.60
N PHE A 102 3.44 13.79 -12.59
CA PHE A 102 2.84 12.47 -12.50
C PHE A 102 3.43 11.64 -11.35
N GLN A 103 4.76 11.65 -11.17
CA GLN A 103 5.40 10.93 -10.06
C GLN A 103 5.00 11.49 -8.69
N LYS A 104 4.91 12.81 -8.55
CA LYS A 104 4.42 13.45 -7.31
C LYS A 104 3.00 12.97 -6.94
N LYS A 105 2.14 12.79 -7.94
CA LYS A 105 0.77 12.28 -7.74
C LYS A 105 0.74 10.80 -7.38
N ILE A 106 1.56 9.97 -8.02
CA ILE A 106 1.67 8.55 -7.67
C ILE A 106 2.15 8.38 -6.24
N ASP A 107 3.17 9.14 -5.84
CA ASP A 107 3.75 9.07 -4.50
C ASP A 107 2.72 9.48 -3.43
N SER A 108 1.99 10.58 -3.68
CA SER A 108 0.89 11.02 -2.83
C SER A 108 -0.21 9.95 -2.69
N TRP A 109 -0.57 9.29 -3.79
CA TRP A 109 -1.54 8.20 -3.79
C TRP A 109 -1.02 6.98 -3.02
N ASN A 110 0.24 6.61 -3.22
CA ASN A 110 0.88 5.49 -2.54
C ASN A 110 0.91 5.69 -1.02
N MET A 111 1.31 6.89 -0.58
CA MET A 111 1.32 7.26 0.83
C MET A 111 -0.07 7.19 1.45
N ALA A 112 -1.10 7.60 0.72
CA ALA A 112 -2.49 7.47 1.17
C ALA A 112 -2.91 5.98 1.32
N GLN A 113 -2.53 5.11 0.38
CA GLN A 113 -2.79 3.67 0.51
C GLN A 113 -2.08 3.06 1.73
N PHE A 114 -0.83 3.45 1.97
CA PHE A 114 -0.06 2.98 3.11
C PHE A 114 -0.73 3.41 4.43
N LEU A 115 -1.10 4.69 4.57
CA LEU A 115 -1.78 5.20 5.76
C LEU A 115 -3.10 4.47 6.03
N HIS A 116 -3.91 4.25 4.99
CA HIS A 116 -5.17 3.51 5.14
C HIS A 116 -4.96 2.02 5.44
N GLY A 117 -3.91 1.40 4.88
CA GLY A 117 -3.54 0.02 5.16
C GLY A 117 -3.14 -0.18 6.63
N GLU A 118 -2.29 0.70 7.15
CA GLU A 118 -1.88 0.69 8.56
C GLU A 118 -3.08 0.91 9.50
N GLN A 119 -3.98 1.85 9.18
CA GLN A 119 -5.23 2.05 9.92
C GLN A 119 -6.12 0.79 9.91
N GLY A 120 -6.21 0.11 8.77
CA GLY A 120 -6.96 -1.14 8.62
C GLY A 120 -6.37 -2.27 9.48
N GLY A 121 -5.04 -2.37 9.52
CA GLY A 121 -4.32 -3.35 10.35
C GLY A 121 -4.51 -3.11 11.86
N LEU A 122 -4.50 -1.86 12.29
CA LEU A 122 -4.73 -1.48 13.69
C LEU A 122 -6.14 -1.80 14.19
N CYS A 123 -7.16 -1.82 13.32
CA CYS A 123 -8.52 -2.22 13.71
C CYS A 123 -8.68 -3.72 13.98
N TRP A 124 -7.80 -4.54 13.42
CA TRP A 124 -7.85 -6.01 13.49
C TRP A 124 -6.95 -6.60 14.59
N CYS A 125 -6.15 -5.78 15.27
CA CYS A 125 -5.33 -6.16 16.43
C CYS A 125 -6.01 -5.71 17.73
#